data_AF-A0A534M780-F1
#
_entry.id   AF-A0A534M780-F1
#
_cell.length_a   1.000
_cell.length_b   1.000
_cell.length_c   1.000
_cell.angle_alpha   90.00
_cell.angle_beta   90.00
_cell.angle_gamma   90.00
#
_symmetry.space_group_name_H-M   'P 1'
#
loop_
_entity.id
_entity.type
_entity.pdbx_description
1 polymer ?
#
loop_
_entity_poly.entity_id
_entity_poly.type
_entity_poly.pdbx_seq_one_letter_code
_entity_poly.pdbx_strand_id
1 'polypeptide(L)' 'MFEGKVKAEVLKEVVDVVSTLVDEAKFNVGKDSITVKAVDPAHVAMVDLTLDRGAFEAYKADEGEL' A
#
# COMPACT_ATOMS: atom_id res chain seq x y z
N MET A 1 0.19 -12.16 10.22
CA MET A 1 -1.06 -11.47 10.66
C MET A 1 -0.79 -9.97 10.59
N PHE A 2 -1.71 -9.19 10.03
CA PHE A 2 -1.57 -7.73 9.89
C PHE A 2 -2.68 -7.01 10.66
N GLU A 3 -2.30 -6.02 11.47
CA GLU A 3 -3.19 -5.11 12.18
C GLU A 3 -2.57 -3.70 12.14
N GLY A 4 -3.29 -2.74 11.55
CA GLY A 4 -2.83 -1.37 11.42
C GLY A 4 -3.97 -0.39 11.64
N LYS A 5 -3.68 0.73 12.31
CA LYS A 5 -4.58 1.88 12.45
C LYS A 5 -3.96 3.06 11.72
N VAL A 6 -4.65 3.57 10.71
CA VAL A 6 -4.20 4.66 9.86
C VAL A 6 -5.31 5.70 9.71
N LYS A 7 -4.94 6.96 9.44
CA LYS A 7 -5.92 7.99 9.10
C LYS A 7 -6.60 7.64 7.78
N ALA A 8 -7.92 7.82 7.72
CA ALA A 8 -8.69 7.54 6.52
C ALA A 8 -8.22 8.34 5.29
N GLU A 9 -7.73 9.57 5.51
CA GLU A 9 -7.19 10.45 4.47
C GLU A 9 -5.98 9.82 3.76
N VAL A 10 -5.05 9.24 4.53
CA VAL A 10 -3.85 8.59 3.99
C VAL A 10 -4.22 7.36 3.17
N LEU A 11 -5.12 6.52 3.69
CA LEU A 11 -5.56 5.33 2.96
C LEU A 11 -6.29 5.72 1.66
N LYS A 12 -7.10 6.78 1.71
CA LYS A 12 -7.82 7.29 0.55
C LYS A 12 -6.86 7.80 -0.53
N GLU A 13 -5.84 8.58 -0.16
CA GLU A 13 -4.82 9.05 -1.11
C GLU A 13 -4.10 7.88 -1.79
N VAL A 14 -3.74 6.84 -1.03
CA VAL A 14 -3.08 5.65 -1.58
C VAL A 14 -3.99 4.95 -2.60
N VAL A 15 -5.25 4.73 -2.25
CA VAL A 15 -6.22 4.10 -3.15
C VAL A 15 -6.43 4.96 -4.40
N ASP A 16 -6.67 6.26 -4.24
CA ASP A 16 -6.90 7.18 -5.35
C ASP A 16 -5.73 7.14 -6.35
N VAL A 17 -4.48 7.11 -5.88
CA VAL A 17 -3.30 6.99 -6.74
C VAL A 17 -3.25 5.65 -7.46
N VAL A 18 -3.38 4.53 -6.73
CA VAL A 18 -3.27 3.18 -7.31
C VAL A 18 -4.38 2.93 -8.35
N SER A 19 -5.61 3.36 -8.06
CA SER A 19 -6.77 3.23 -8.96
C SER A 19 -6.63 4.00 -10.27
N THR A 20 -5.67 4.93 -10.39
CA THR A 20 -5.41 5.59 -11.68
C THR A 20 -4.66 4.72 -12.68
N LEU A 21 -3.96 3.66 -12.22
CA LEU A 21 -3.16 2.78 -13.07
C LEU A 21 -3.77 1.38 -13.22
N VAL A 22 -4.38 0.85 -12.16
CA VAL A 22 -4.87 -0.55 -12.12
C VAL A 22 -6.20 -0.67 -11.39
N ASP A 23 -7.00 -1.66 -11.78
CA ASP A 23 -8.25 -2.01 -11.09
C ASP A 23 -8.01 -2.83 -9.81
N GLU A 24 -6.90 -3.56 -9.75
CA GLU A 24 -6.50 -4.40 -8.62
C GLU A 24 -4.99 -4.28 -8.35
N ALA A 25 -4.59 -4.32 -7.08
CA ALA A 25 -3.20 -4.24 -6.66
C ALA A 25 -2.95 -5.11 -5.43
N LYS A 26 -1.72 -5.61 -5.32
CA LYS A 26 -1.27 -6.44 -4.20
C LYS A 26 -0.51 -5.60 -3.19
N PHE A 27 -0.84 -5.74 -1.91
CA PHE A 27 -0.17 -5.04 -0.82
C PHE A 27 0.82 -6.00 -0.17
N ASN A 28 2.11 -5.69 -0.26
CA ASN A 28 3.15 -6.44 0.43
C ASN A 28 3.32 -5.87 1.83
N VAL A 29 3.06 -6.68 2.84
CA VAL A 29 3.10 -6.28 4.24
C VAL A 29 4.41 -6.78 4.86
N GLY A 30 5.25 -5.86 5.28
CA GLY A 30 6.48 -6.12 6.02
C GLY A 30 6.37 -5.74 7.49
N LYS A 31 7.40 -6.03 8.29
CA LYS A 31 7.43 -5.70 9.72
C LYS A 31 7.48 -4.19 10.00
N ASP A 32 8.03 -3.43 9.05
CA ASP A 32 8.29 -2.00 9.20
C ASP A 32 7.53 -1.13 8.20
N SER A 33 6.99 -1.71 7.13
CA SER A 33 6.27 -0.96 6.09
C SER A 33 5.31 -1.85 5.30
N ILE A 34 4.36 -1.19 4.62
CA ILE A 34 3.53 -1.79 3.57
C ILE A 34 3.95 -1.19 2.24
N THR A 35 4.11 -2.01 1.23
CA THR A 35 4.47 -1.56 -0.12
C THR A 35 3.46 -2.01 -1.16
N VAL A 36 3.20 -1.15 -2.13
CA VAL A 36 2.34 -1.42 -3.28
C VAL A 36 3.12 -1.11 -4.54
N LYS A 37 3.20 -2.10 -5.43
CA LYS A 37 3.74 -1.91 -6.77
C LYS A 37 2.70 -2.35 -7.78
N ALA A 38 2.36 -1.44 -8.68
CA ALA A 38 1.44 -1.73 -9.77
C ALA A 38 1.93 -1.05 -11.04
N VAL A 39 1.75 -1.75 -12.15
CA VAL A 39 2.12 -1.29 -13.50
C VAL A 39 0.83 -1.23 -14.30
N ASP A 40 0.67 -0.16 -15.08
CA ASP A 40 -0.50 -0.02 -15.94
C ASP A 40 -0.51 -1.11 -17.04
N PRO A 41 -1.69 -1.43 -17.63
CA PRO A 41 -1.78 -2.48 -18.66
C PRO A 41 -0.87 -2.24 -19.88
N ALA A 42 -0.59 -0.98 -20.23
CA ALA A 42 0.29 -0.65 -21.35
C ALA A 42 1.80 -0.72 -20.99
N HIS A 43 2.14 -0.97 -19.72
CA HIS A 43 3.51 -1.02 -19.19
C HIS A 43 4.31 0.26 -19.41
N VAL A 44 3.63 1.41 -19.39
CA VAL A 44 4.21 2.74 -19.59
C VAL A 44 4.46 3.46 -18.26
N ALA A 45 3.64 3.19 -17.24
CA ALA A 45 3.67 3.83 -15.94
C ALA A 45 3.64 2.79 -14.81
N MET A 46 4.42 3.08 -13.77
CA MET A 46 4.46 2.26 -12.56
C MET A 46 4.27 3.15 -11.35
N VAL A 47 3.44 2.69 -10.42
CA VAL A 47 3.36 3.23 -9.07
C VAL A 47 4.18 2.34 -8.13
N ASP A 48 5.04 2.96 -7.33
CA ASP A 48 5.80 2.32 -6.25
C ASP A 48 5.58 3.14 -4.98
N LEU A 49 4.65 2.67 -4.14
CA LEU A 49 4.25 3.34 -2.91
C LEU A 49 4.74 2.54 -1.70
N THR A 50 5.27 3.25 -0.72
CA THR A 50 5.70 2.68 0.57
C THR A 50 5.04 3.47 1.70
N LEU A 51 4.26 2.79 2.53
CA LEU A 51 3.77 3.30 3.80
C LEU A 51 4.63 2.74 4.93
N ASP A 52 5.52 3.58 5.45
CA ASP A 52 6.29 3.23 6.63
C ASP A 52 5.41 3.12 7.86
N ARG A 53 5.87 2.37 8.86
CA ARG A 53 5.24 2.24 10.18
C ARG A 53 4.87 3.59 10.80
N GLY A 54 5.63 4.64 10.53
CA GLY A 54 5.37 6.00 11.01
C GLY A 54 4.09 6.65 10.43
N ALA A 55 3.57 6.15 9.31
CA ALA A 55 2.30 6.59 8.74
C ALA A 55 1.08 6.06 9.52
N PHE A 56 1.28 5.06 10.37
CA PHE A 56 0.23 4.41 11.15
C PHE A 56 0.25 4.91 12.61
N GLU A 57 -0.94 5.09 13.19
CA GLU A 57 -1.09 5.33 14.63
C GLU A 57 -0.80 4.06 15.44
N ALA A 58 -1.08 2.89 14.86
CA ALA A 58 -0.72 1.59 15.40
C ALA A 58 -0.37 0.66 14.24
N TYR A 59 0.69 -0.14 14.38
CA TYR A 59 1.13 -1.06 13.34
C TYR A 59 1.69 -2.33 13.97
N LYS A 60 1.14 -3.47 13.57
CA LYS A 60 1.59 -4.80 13.93
C LYS A 60 1.45 -5.69 12.70
N ALA A 61 2.57 -6.17 12.21
CA ALA A 61 2.60 -7.00 11.02
C ALA A 61 3.64 -8.10 11.14
N ASP A 62 3.27 -9.29 10.67
CA ASP A 62 4.23 -10.31 10.25
C ASP A 62 4.46 -10.18 8.74
N GLU A 63 5.61 -10.65 8.25
CA GLU A 63 5.88 -10.69 6.80
C GLU A 63 4.79 -11.49 6.08
N GLY A 64 4.20 -10.89 5.05
CA GLY A 64 3.10 -11.50 4.30
C GLY A 64 2.61 -10.61 3.17
N GLU A 65 1.57 -11.09 2.49
CA GLU A 65 0.99 -10.46 1.32
C GLU A 65 -0.54 -10.39 1.48
N LEU A 66 -1.15 -9.30 1.01
CA LEU A 66 -2.59 -9.03 0.99
C LEU A 66 -3.06 -8.77 -0.44
#